data_AF-A0A7X6FRP3-F1
#
_entry.id   AF-A0A7X6FRP3-F1
#
_cell.length_a   1.000
_cell.length_b   1.000
_cell.length_c   1.000
_cell.angle_alpha   90.00
_cell.angle_beta   90.00
_cell.angle_gamma   90.00
#
_symmetry.space_group_name_H-M   'P 1'
#
loop_
_entity.id
_entity.type
_entity.pdbx_description
1 polymer ?
#
loop_
_entity_poly.entity_id
_entity_poly.type
_entity_poly.pdbx_seq_one_letter_code
_entity_poly.pdbx_strand_id
1 'polypeptide(L)' 'MLNIAEMSGSITGAGKLTKIGEGQLVLSGDNTYSGGTSIEQGRCKLVAVTV' A
#
# COMPACT_ATOMS: atom_id res chain seq x y z
N MET A 1 6.72 -17.05 10.24
CA MET A 1 7.18 -15.65 10.25
C MET A 1 6.25 -14.83 9.37
N LEU A 2 5.93 -13.60 9.74
CA LEU A 2 5.14 -12.71 8.88
C LEU A 2 6.05 -12.18 7.75
N ASN A 3 5.64 -12.29 6.49
CA ASN A 3 6.37 -11.66 5.38
C ASN A 3 5.98 -10.17 5.30
N ILE A 4 6.97 -9.28 5.22
CA ILE A 4 6.78 -7.83 5.13
C ILE A 4 7.40 -7.35 3.82
N ALA A 5 6.59 -6.75 2.96
CA ALA A 5 7.02 -6.07 1.76
C ALA A 5 6.84 -4.56 1.96
N GLU A 6 7.87 -3.78 1.64
CA GLU A 6 7.85 -2.32 1.73
C GLU A 6 7.98 -1.70 0.34
N MET A 7 7.16 -0.68 0.07
CA MET A 7 7.21 0.15 -1.13
C MET A 7 7.44 1.61 -0.71
N SER A 8 8.65 2.09 -0.96
CA SER A 8 9.07 3.47 -0.67
C SER A 8 8.78 4.45 -1.81
N GLY A 9 8.38 3.96 -2.99
CA GLY A 9 8.01 4.80 -4.12
C GLY A 9 6.64 5.46 -3.94
N SER A 10 6.47 6.63 -4.56
CA SER A 10 5.17 7.30 -4.66
C SER A 10 4.26 6.54 -5.64
N ILE A 11 3.08 6.09 -5.18
CA ILE A 11 2.05 5.55 -6.07
C ILE A 11 1.09 6.68 -6.42
N THR A 12 0.93 6.96 -7.72
CA THR A 12 0.09 8.04 -8.23
C THR A 12 -0.89 7.54 -9.28
N GLY A 13 -1.96 8.31 -9.53
CA GLY A 13 -2.95 8.02 -10.57
C GLY A 13 -4.31 7.57 -10.04
N ALA A 14 -5.29 7.42 -10.95
CA ALA A 14 -6.66 7.04 -10.61
C ALA A 14 -6.87 5.51 -10.47
N GLY A 15 -5.79 4.74 -10.55
CA GLY A 15 -5.82 3.29 -10.44
C GLY A 15 -6.16 2.80 -9.03
N LYS A 16 -6.81 1.64 -8.94
CA LYS A 16 -7.12 0.97 -7.69
C LYS A 16 -5.95 0.08 -7.28
N LEU A 17 -5.55 0.15 -6.00
CA LEU A 17 -4.51 -0.72 -5.44
C LEU A 17 -5.17 -1.98 -4.87
N THR A 18 -4.85 -3.16 -5.41
CA THR A 18 -5.31 -4.44 -4.84
C THR A 18 -4.16 -5.17 -4.14
N LYS A 19 -4.32 -5.41 -2.83
CA LYS A 19 -3.37 -6.16 -2.01
C LYS A 19 -3.83 -7.61 -1.86
N ILE A 20 -3.03 -8.51 -2.41
CA ILE A 20 -3.18 -9.97 -2.32
C ILE A 20 -2.05 -10.60 -1.48
N GLY A 21 -2.28 -11.80 -0.96
CA GLY A 21 -1.34 -12.55 -0.12
C GLY A 21 -1.36 -12.17 1.37
N GLU A 22 -1.03 -13.13 2.23
CA GLU A 22 -1.16 -13.01 3.70
C GLU A 22 -0.14 -12.06 4.36
N GLY A 23 0.92 -11.68 3.63
CA GLY A 23 1.96 -10.78 4.10
C GLY A 23 1.47 -9.33 4.32
N GLN A 24 2.27 -8.57 5.05
CA GLN A 24 2.05 -7.15 5.26
C GLN A 24 2.70 -6.33 4.15
N LEU A 25 1.94 -5.43 3.52
CA LEU A 25 2.47 -4.40 2.64
C LEU A 25 2.58 -3.08 3.42
N VAL A 26 3.74 -2.45 3.39
CA VAL A 26 3.98 -1.11 3.93
C VAL A 26 4.18 -0.16 2.75
N LEU A 27 3.33 0.86 2.65
CA LEU A 27 3.47 1.95 1.69
C LEU A 27 4.06 3.14 2.44
N SER A 28 5.36 3.39 2.28
CA SER A 28 6.10 4.44 2.99
C SER A 28 6.40 5.67 2.14
N GLY A 29 6.09 5.65 0.83
CA GLY A 29 6.22 6.82 -0.06
C GLY A 29 5.00 7.76 -0.05
N ASP A 30 5.10 8.86 -0.81
CA ASP A 30 4.00 9.81 -1.04
C ASP A 30 2.95 9.22 -1.99
N ASN A 31 1.90 8.64 -1.42
CA ASN A 31 0.87 7.95 -2.17
C ASN A 31 -0.30 8.90 -2.46
N THR A 32 -0.48 9.31 -3.71
CA THR A 32 -1.54 10.24 -4.15
C THR A 32 -2.55 9.57 -5.08
N TYR A 33 -2.69 8.24 -5.02
CA TYR A 33 -3.63 7.52 -5.86
C TYR A 33 -5.08 7.74 -5.39
N SER A 34 -6.00 7.92 -6.33
CA SER A 34 -7.41 8.22 -6.04
C SER A 34 -8.36 7.03 -6.25
N GLY A 35 -7.87 5.91 -6.81
CA GLY A 35 -8.69 4.72 -7.07
C GLY A 35 -8.96 3.84 -5.83
N GLY A 36 -8.43 4.22 -4.66
CA GLY A 36 -8.62 3.52 -3.39
C GLY A 36 -7.80 2.22 -3.26
N THR A 37 -7.92 1.57 -2.09
CA THR A 37 -7.19 0.35 -1.74
C THR A 37 -8.16 -0.78 -1.43
N SER A 38 -8.01 -1.93 -2.09
CA SER A 38 -8.72 -3.17 -1.77
C SER A 38 -7.76 -4.17 -1.17
N ILE A 39 -8.01 -4.55 0.08
CA ILE A 39 -7.21 -5.55 0.78
C ILE A 39 -8.01 -6.86 0.72
N GLU A 40 -7.63 -7.74 -0.19
CA GLU A 40 -8.28 -9.05 -0.32
C GLU A 40 -7.69 -10.06 0.67
N GLN A 41 -6.38 -9.94 0.96
CA GLN A 41 -5.68 -10.79 1.93
C GLN A 41 -4.55 -10.03 2.64
N GLY A 42 -4.26 -10.45 3.88
CA GLY A 42 -3.16 -9.92 4.68
C GLY A 42 -3.45 -8.54 5.28
N ARG A 43 -2.40 -7.71 5.38
CA ARG A 43 -2.49 -6.35 5.95
C ARG A 43 -1.84 -5.34 5.01
N CYS A 44 -2.45 -4.16 4.87
CA CYS A 44 -1.82 -3.00 4.23
C CYS A 44 -1.65 -1.92 5.30
N LYS A 45 -0.46 -1.35 5.39
CA LYS A 45 -0.14 -0.21 6.24
C LYS A 45 0.27 0.94 5.34
N LEU A 46 -0.54 1.99 5.29
CA LEU A 46 -0.08 3.28 4.81
C LEU A 46 0.72 3.95 5.92
N VAL A 47 1.94 4.35 5.60
CA VAL A 47 2.72 5.31 6.36
C VAL A 47 2.81 6.54 5.45
N ALA A 48 1.72 7.30 5.41
CA ALA A 48 1.73 8.58 4.71
C ALA A 48 2.43 9.62 5.61
N VAL A 49 3.49 10.23 5.10
CA VAL A 49 4.15 11.45 5.63
C VAL A 49 4.50 12.26 4.39
N THR A 50 3.80 13.33 4.01
CA THR A 50 3.65 14.59 4.75
C THR A 50 2.38 15.34 4.31
N VAL A 51 1.88 16.20 5.20
CA VAL A 51 0.78 17.17 5.03
C VAL A 51 0.89 18.06 3.79
#